data_AF-A0A1X2Z2Q3-F1
#
_entry.id   AF-A0A1X2Z2Q3-F1
#
_cell.length_a   1.000
_cell.length_b   1.000
_cell.length_c   1.000
_cell.angle_alpha   90.00
_cell.angle_beta   90.00
_cell.angle_gamma   90.00
#
_symmetry.space_group_name_H-M   'P 1'
#
loop_
_entity.id
_entity.type
_entity.pdbx_description
1 polymer ?
#
loop_
_entity_poly.entity_id
_entity_poly.type
_entity_poly.pdbx_seq_one_letter_code
_entity_poly.pdbx_strand_id
1 'polypeptide(L)'
;MLTLPITRKWFDMILSGEKTKEYRDIKPYYDSRFRRLFDMDELDNPTGLDEHPILFRNGYSHTSPSFTAICTLSKGEGRTEWGAEPHKQYWILNIQRIYK
;
A
#
# COMPACT_ATOMS: atom_id res chain seq x y z
N MET A 1 -6.78 -7.12 9.95
CA MET A 1 -6.28 -5.81 9.48
C MET A 1 -4.82 -5.96 9.09
N LEU A 2 -4.47 -5.66 7.83
CA LEU A 2 -3.10 -5.78 7.34
C LEU A 2 -2.26 -4.62 7.88
N THR A 3 -1.11 -4.92 8.49
CA THR A 3 -0.14 -3.91 8.94
C THR A 3 1.04 -3.85 7.99
N LEU A 4 1.37 -2.66 7.52
CA LEU A 4 2.50 -2.41 6.64
C LEU A 4 3.52 -1.50 7.34
N PRO A 5 4.66 -2.07 7.77
CA PRO A 5 5.83 -1.29 8.13
C PRO A 5 6.34 -0.52 6.92
N ILE A 6 6.54 0.79 7.09
CA ILE A 6 7.11 1.71 6.10
C ILE A 6 8.20 2.55 6.73
N THR A 7 9.08 3.10 5.88
CA THR A 7 10.11 4.03 6.33
C THR A 7 9.47 5.33 6.79
N ARG A 8 10.14 6.03 7.72
CA ARG A 8 9.66 7.32 8.24
C ARG A 8 9.33 8.34 7.15
N LYS A 9 10.18 8.43 6.12
CA LYS A 9 9.97 9.34 4.98
C LYS A 9 8.60 9.10 4.33
N TRP A 10 8.29 7.85 3.98
CA TRP A 10 7.02 7.53 3.32
C TRP A 10 5.84 7.61 4.27
N PHE A 11 6.06 7.27 5.54
CA PHE A 11 5.05 7.42 6.59
C PHE A 11 4.58 8.85 6.72
N ASP A 12 5.52 9.79 6.89
CA ASP A 12 5.23 11.20 7.08
C ASP A 12 4.55 11.78 5.82
N MET A 13 5.03 11.42 4.61
CA MET A 13 4.44 11.89 3.35
C MET A 13 3.02 11.34 3.08
N ILE A 14 2.74 10.08 3.46
CA ILE A 14 1.39 9.54 3.33
C ILE A 14 0.48 10.21 4.36
N LEU A 15 0.95 10.33 5.61
CA LEU A 15 0.19 10.93 6.71
C LEU A 15 -0.12 12.43 6.46
N SER A 16 0.76 13.15 5.77
CA SER A 16 0.52 14.54 5.35
C SER A 16 -0.42 14.66 4.13
N GLY A 17 -0.64 13.58 3.39
CA GLY A 17 -1.44 13.55 2.16
C GLY A 17 -0.65 13.93 0.90
N GLU A 18 0.64 14.24 1.01
CA GLU A 18 1.51 14.52 -0.15
C GLU A 18 1.70 13.28 -1.04
N LYS A 19 1.75 12.10 -0.43
CA LYS A 19 1.90 10.81 -1.12
C LYS A 19 0.61 10.00 -0.99
N THR A 20 -0.11 9.85 -2.09
CA THR A 20 -1.41 9.15 -2.15
C THR A 20 -1.31 7.69 -2.58
N LYS A 21 -0.11 7.16 -2.81
CA LYS A 21 0.10 5.75 -3.18
C LYS A 21 1.24 5.13 -2.40
N GLU A 22 1.10 3.89 -1.98
CA GLU A 22 2.18 3.06 -1.44
C GLU A 22 2.48 1.90 -2.39
N TYR A 23 3.77 1.67 -2.66
CA TYR A 23 4.23 0.66 -3.61
C TYR A 23 4.81 -0.56 -2.89
N ARG A 24 4.49 -1.76 -3.37
CA ARG A 24 5.10 -3.02 -2.92
C ARG A 24 5.50 -3.86 -4.11
N ASP A 25 6.69 -4.44 -4.05
CA ASP A 25 7.17 -5.38 -5.06
C ASP A 25 6.16 -6.52 -5.26
N ILE A 26 5.98 -6.95 -6.50
CA ILE A 26 5.24 -8.17 -6.82
C ILE A 26 6.11 -9.36 -6.40
N LYS A 27 5.77 -9.93 -5.24
CA LYS A 27 6.48 -11.03 -4.58
C LYS A 27 5.44 -11.94 -3.90
N PRO A 28 5.69 -13.26 -3.78
CA PRO A 28 4.73 -14.21 -3.19
C PRO A 28 4.21 -13.80 -1.79
N TYR A 29 5.07 -13.13 -1.01
CA TYR A 29 4.72 -12.59 0.29
C TYR A 29 3.58 -11.56 0.24
N TYR A 30 3.61 -10.64 -0.73
CA TYR A 30 2.58 -9.61 -0.88
C TYR A 30 1.40 -10.15 -1.67
N ASP A 31 1.63 -10.96 -2.71
CA ASP A 31 0.57 -11.56 -3.52
C ASP A 31 -0.45 -12.29 -2.65
N SER A 32 0.03 -13.20 -1.78
CA SER A 32 -0.85 -13.98 -0.89
C SER A 32 -1.63 -13.11 0.10
N ARG A 33 -1.08 -11.99 0.55
CA ARG A 33 -1.76 -11.08 1.48
C ARG A 33 -2.80 -10.22 0.79
N PHE A 34 -2.45 -9.69 -0.38
CA PHE A 34 -3.34 -8.83 -1.14
C PHE A 34 -4.49 -9.60 -1.77
N ARG A 35 -4.26 -10.80 -2.32
CA ARG A 35 -5.34 -11.68 -2.82
C ARG A 35 -6.32 -12.15 -1.74
N ARG A 36 -5.89 -12.20 -0.48
CA ARG A 36 -6.76 -12.53 0.65
C ARG A 36 -7.55 -11.34 1.18
N LEU A 37 -7.06 -10.13 0.91
CA LEU A 37 -7.63 -8.91 1.45
C LEU A 37 -8.51 -8.20 0.45
N PHE A 38 -8.11 -8.18 -0.83
CA PHE A 38 -8.77 -7.44 -1.89
C PHE A 38 -9.40 -8.36 -2.93
N ASP A 39 -10.46 -7.87 -3.56
CA ASP A 39 -11.15 -8.55 -4.65
C ASP A 39 -10.30 -8.58 -5.93
N MET A 40 -10.21 -9.76 -6.54
CA MET A 40 -9.48 -10.02 -7.77
C MET A 40 -10.44 -10.41 -8.90
N ASP A 41 -10.10 -10.05 -10.13
CA ASP A 41 -10.80 -10.53 -11.33
C ASP A 41 -10.39 -11.96 -11.72
N GLU A 42 -10.98 -12.49 -12.79
CA GLU A 42 -10.70 -13.84 -13.30
C GLU A 42 -9.23 -14.04 -13.75
N LEU A 43 -8.51 -12.95 -14.01
CA LEU A 43 -7.11 -12.92 -14.42
C LEU A 43 -6.17 -12.60 -13.25
N ASP A 44 -6.67 -12.62 -12.01
CA ASP A 44 -5.93 -12.31 -10.79
C ASP A 44 -5.37 -10.87 -10.74
N ASN A 45 -6.08 -9.92 -11.34
CA ASN A 45 -5.81 -8.50 -11.17
C ASN A 45 -6.75 -7.88 -10.13
N PRO A 46 -6.30 -6.91 -9.33
CA PRO A 46 -7.18 -6.14 -8.46
C PRO A 46 -8.31 -5.50 -9.25
N THR A 47 -9.53 -5.65 -8.76
CA THR A 47 -10.67 -4.92 -9.31
C THR A 47 -10.55 -3.41 -9.06
N GLY A 48 -9.93 -3.04 -7.93
CA GLY A 48 -9.78 -1.65 -7.49
C GLY A 48 -11.08 -1.01 -6.99
N LEU A 49 -12.13 -1.81 -6.79
CA LEU A 49 -13.46 -1.35 -6.40
C LEU A 49 -13.70 -1.44 -4.88
N ASP A 50 -13.05 -2.39 -4.23
CA ASP A 50 -13.18 -2.68 -2.81
C ASP A 50 -12.17 -1.88 -1.98
N GLU A 51 -12.62 -1.46 -0.80
CA GLU A 51 -11.89 -0.60 0.11
C GLU A 51 -11.58 -1.34 1.41
N HIS A 52 -10.29 -1.39 1.79
CA HIS A 52 -9.85 -2.08 2.99
C HIS A 52 -9.00 -1.20 3.90
N PRO A 53 -9.14 -1.33 5.24
CA PRO A 53 -8.30 -0.63 6.19
C PRO A 53 -6.90 -1.26 6.24
N ILE A 54 -5.89 -0.42 6.05
CA ILE A 54 -4.47 -0.74 6.15
C ILE A 54 -3.86 0.07 7.28
N LEU A 55 -3.17 -0.61 8.20
CA LEU A 55 -2.42 0.04 9.26
C LEU A 55 -0.99 0.31 8.77
N PHE A 56 -0.66 1.57 8.52
CA PHE A 56 0.71 1.97 8.23
C PHE A 56 1.47 2.21 9.52
N ARG A 57 2.69 1.67 9.61
CA ARG A 57 3.53 1.75 10.80
C ARG A 57 4.92 2.28 10.46
N ASN A 58 5.42 3.21 11.26
CA ASN A 58 6.74 3.79 11.10
C ASN A 58 7.83 2.84 11.67
N GLY A 59 8.26 1.88 10.85
CA GLY A 59 9.22 0.84 11.22
C GLY A 59 8.58 -0.44 11.78
N TYR A 60 9.42 -1.34 12.28
CA TYR A 60 9.03 -2.71 12.63
C TYR A 60 8.61 -2.92 14.09
N SER A 61 8.94 -1.99 14.99
CA SER A 61 8.58 -2.12 16.40
C SER A 61 7.06 -2.12 16.58
N HIS A 62 6.53 -3.00 17.43
CA HIS A 62 5.11 -3.00 17.76
C HIS A 62 4.63 -1.71 18.43
N THR A 63 5.54 -0.93 19.02
CA THR A 63 5.26 0.35 19.66
C THR A 63 5.49 1.56 18.74
N SER A 64 5.92 1.34 17.50
CA SER A 64 6.13 2.43 16.54
C SER A 64 4.82 3.16 16.24
N PRO A 65 4.86 4.49 16.02
CA PRO A 65 3.71 5.26 15.56
C PRO A 65 3.05 4.61 14.34
N SER A 66 1.72 4.63 14.31
CA SER A 66 0.92 4.07 13.23
C SER A 66 -0.34 4.89 13.00
N PHE A 67 -0.82 4.87 11.76
CA PHE A 67 -2.14 5.39 11.40
C PHE A 67 -2.85 4.39 10.50
N THR A 68 -4.18 4.47 10.44
CA THR A 68 -4.97 3.62 9.54
C THR A 68 -5.37 4.42 8.33
N ALA A 69 -5.35 3.81 7.16
CA ALA A 69 -5.93 4.40 5.96
C ALA A 69 -6.84 3.41 5.26
N ILE A 70 -7.88 3.92 4.62
CA ILE A 70 -8.69 3.15 3.67
C ILE A 70 -7.97 3.19 2.34
N CYS A 71 -7.71 2.00 1.80
CA CYS A 71 -7.01 1.84 0.55
C CYS A 71 -7.82 0.99 -0.42
N THR A 72 -7.68 1.30 -1.71
CA THR A 72 -7.97 0.35 -2.80
C THR A 72 -6.67 -0.20 -3.36
N LEU A 73 -6.72 -1.33 -4.06
CA LEU A 73 -5.55 -1.97 -4.64
C LEU A 73 -5.55 -1.87 -6.17
N SER A 74 -4.38 -1.69 -6.76
CA SER A 74 -4.16 -1.77 -8.20
C SER A 74 -2.77 -2.35 -8.50
N LYS A 75 -2.52 -2.73 -9.75
CA LYS A 75 -1.19 -3.08 -10.26
C LYS A 75 -0.76 -2.07 -11.31
N GLY A 76 0.51 -1.71 -11.34
CA GLY A 76 1.02 -0.79 -12.34
C GLY A 76 2.46 -0.36 -12.10
N GLU A 77 2.94 0.55 -12.92
CA GLU A 77 4.26 1.17 -12.75
C GLU A 77 4.27 2.16 -11.59
N GLY A 78 5.34 2.12 -10.80
CA GLY A 78 5.54 3.06 -9.71
C GLY A 78 6.16 4.37 -10.20
N ARG A 79 5.97 5.45 -9.45
CA ARG A 79 6.62 6.74 -9.71
C ARG A 79 8.03 6.78 -9.14
N THR A 80 8.99 7.20 -9.97
CA THR A 80 10.40 7.34 -9.58
C THR A 80 10.62 8.37 -8.47
N GLU A 81 9.83 9.46 -8.44
CA GLU A 81 9.84 10.48 -7.37
C GLU A 81 9.53 9.91 -5.97
N TRP A 82 8.86 8.76 -5.94
CA TRP A 82 8.50 8.02 -4.73
C TRP A 82 9.33 6.73 -4.56
N GLY A 83 10.47 6.64 -5.24
CA GLY A 83 11.45 5.57 -5.07
C GLY A 83 11.17 4.29 -5.87
N ALA A 84 10.24 4.31 -6.83
CA ALA A 84 10.02 3.18 -7.73
C ALA A 84 11.08 3.11 -8.83
N GLU A 85 11.41 1.89 -9.27
CA GLU A 85 12.27 1.65 -10.41
C GLU A 85 11.49 1.88 -11.72
N PRO A 86 12.08 2.53 -12.73
CA PRO A 86 11.44 2.71 -14.03
C PRO A 86 11.00 1.38 -14.66
N HIS A 87 9.81 1.35 -15.26
CA HIS A 87 9.26 0.19 -15.97
C HIS A 87 9.03 -1.07 -15.10
N LYS A 88 9.19 -0.97 -13.78
CA LYS A 88 8.90 -2.06 -12.85
C LYS A 88 7.45 -2.02 -12.39
N GLN A 89 6.82 -3.19 -12.39
CA GLN A 89 5.45 -3.38 -11.92
C GLN A 89 5.42 -3.57 -10.40
N TYR A 90 4.44 -2.93 -9.76
CA TYR A 90 4.22 -2.98 -8.31
C TYR A 90 2.75 -3.25 -8.01
N TRP A 91 2.51 -3.80 -6.82
CA TRP A 91 1.24 -3.59 -6.14
C TRP A 91 1.18 -2.15 -5.65
N ILE A 92 0.06 -1.50 -5.89
CA ILE A 92 -0.16 -0.09 -5.58
C ILE A 92 -1.38 0.01 -4.68
N LEU A 93 -1.15 0.37 -3.42
CA LEU A 93 -2.21 0.77 -2.50
C LEU A 93 -2.52 2.24 -2.74
N ASN A 94 -3.72 2.54 -3.24
CA ASN A 94 -4.19 3.91 -3.41
C ASN A 94 -4.89 4.34 -2.13
N ILE A 95 -4.37 5.37 -1.47
CA ILE A 95 -4.92 5.89 -0.22
C ILE A 95 -6.14 6.76 -0.55
N GLN A 96 -7.30 6.36 -0.04
CA GLN A 96 -8.56 7.09 -0.21
C GLN A 96 -8.82 8.04 0.96
N ARG A 97 -8.65 7.55 2.19
CA ARG A 97 -8.96 8.28 3.43
C ARG A 97 -7.98 7.91 4.53
N ILE A 98 -7.56 8.87 5.36
CA ILE A 98 -6.61 8.67 6.47
C ILE A 98 -7.32 8.88 7.80
N TYR A 99 -7.12 7.96 8.74
CA TYR A 99 -7.58 8.01 10.12
C TYR A 99 -6.37 7.98 11.06
N LYS A 100 -6.25 9.03 11.87
CA LYS A 100 -5.12 9.28 12.76
C LYS A 100 -5.36 8.69 14.14
#